data_AF-A0A945VGC4-F1
#
_entry.id   AF-A0A945VGC4-F1
#
_cell.length_a   1.000
_cell.length_b   1.000
_cell.length_c   1.000
_cell.angle_alpha   90.00
_cell.angle_beta   90.00
_cell.angle_gamma   90.00
#
_symmetry.space_group_name_H-M   'P 1'
#
loop_
_entity.id
_entity.type
_entity.pdbx_description
1 polymer ?
#
loop_
_entity_poly.entity_id
_entity_poly.type
_entity_poly.pdbx_seq_one_letter_code
_entity_poly.pdbx_strand_id
1 'polypeptide(L)'
;MKGRLVLIILLMIIFTNMHGQFQIRDSVVSAFVPTLSYSYQFAGGDISKKYGDNSTIGVGLKYKTDQNFIYSFDVNFIFGNDVKNADSILWMVETSDGHIMDGNGTFALYTLYERGYNFNISIGKKFPILNPNPNSGLLISGGIGYMLTRMKIDNQNQTAPQISGDYAKGYDMLTGGVSLNQFVGWYFMSNSRILNFYGGFEFQQAFTKSLRDWDFHSKQKDNNNYFDYFIGMKIGWMLPIYKRAPDNYYYN
;
A
#
# COMPACT_ATOMS: atom_id res chain seq x y z
N MET A 1 -17.21 -43.34 6.25
CA MET A 1 -17.98 -42.24 5.59
C MET A 1 -18.99 -41.53 6.50
N LYS A 2 -19.61 -42.18 7.50
CA LYS A 2 -20.66 -41.55 8.33
C LYS A 2 -20.19 -40.38 9.23
N GLY A 3 -18.96 -40.42 9.76
CA GLY A 3 -18.44 -39.35 10.64
C GLY A 3 -18.08 -38.02 9.95
N ARG A 4 -17.69 -38.06 8.66
CA ARG A 4 -17.37 -36.84 7.89
C ARG A 4 -18.62 -36.02 7.54
N LEU A 5 -19.76 -36.68 7.33
CA LEU A 5 -21.04 -36.04 7.04
C LEU A 5 -21.61 -35.31 8.27
N VAL A 6 -21.45 -35.87 9.47
CA VAL A 6 -21.85 -35.23 10.72
C VAL A 6 -21.03 -33.97 10.99
N LEU A 7 -19.73 -33.99 10.70
CA LEU A 7 -18.85 -32.82 10.87
C LEU A 7 -19.23 -31.67 9.92
N ILE A 8 -19.63 -31.98 8.69
CA ILE A 8 -20.07 -30.99 7.69
C ILE A 8 -21.42 -30.36 8.09
N ILE A 9 -22.35 -31.17 8.61
CA ILE A 9 -23.65 -30.68 9.10
C ILE A 9 -23.47 -29.82 10.35
N LEU A 10 -22.54 -30.19 11.26
CA LEU A 10 -22.23 -29.39 12.45
C LEU A 10 -21.59 -28.04 12.09
N LEU A 11 -20.72 -28.02 11.07
CA LEU A 11 -20.13 -26.79 10.53
C LEU A 11 -21.16 -25.88 9.86
N MET A 12 -22.20 -26.42 9.20
CA MET A 12 -23.27 -25.63 8.60
C MET A 12 -24.19 -24.95 9.63
N ILE A 13 -24.40 -25.56 10.81
CA ILE A 13 -25.27 -25.00 11.86
C ILE A 13 -24.63 -23.79 12.57
N ILE A 14 -23.29 -23.68 12.57
CA ILE A 14 -22.59 -22.53 13.13
C ILE A 14 -22.80 -21.27 12.27
N PHE A 15 -23.14 -21.41 10.99
CA PHE A 15 -23.43 -20.28 10.10
C PHE A 15 -24.87 -19.73 10.20
N THR A 16 -25.80 -20.41 10.86
CA THR A 16 -27.23 -20.02 10.83
C THR A 16 -27.67 -19.13 12.00
N ASN A 17 -26.79 -18.76 12.93
CA ASN A 17 -27.16 -17.95 14.10
C ASN A 17 -26.38 -16.64 14.19
N MET A 18 -26.45 -15.81 13.14
CA MET A 18 -26.06 -14.40 13.21
C MET A 18 -27.28 -13.50 13.03
N HIS A 19 -28.15 -13.45 14.05
CA HIS A 19 -29.17 -12.42 14.18
C HIS A 19 -28.72 -11.35 15.17
N GLY A 20 -27.97 -10.38 14.66
CA GLY A 20 -27.60 -9.14 15.35
C GLY A 20 -27.62 -8.00 14.35
N GLN A 21 -28.80 -7.66 13.83
CA GLN A 21 -28.96 -6.53 12.90
C GLN A 21 -29.26 -5.25 13.70
N PHE A 22 -28.24 -4.40 13.85
CA PHE A 22 -28.47 -2.97 14.08
C PHE A 22 -28.96 -2.39 12.76
N GLN A 23 -30.17 -1.81 12.74
CA GLN A 23 -30.80 -1.29 11.53
C GLN A 23 -30.23 0.09 11.18
N ILE A 24 -29.15 0.15 10.39
CA ILE A 24 -28.85 1.33 9.56
C ILE A 24 -29.70 1.19 8.29
N ARG A 25 -31.03 1.26 8.45
CA ARG A 25 -31.97 1.11 7.32
C ARG A 25 -32.23 2.50 6.73
N ASP A 26 -31.98 2.59 5.43
CA ASP A 26 -32.63 3.52 4.50
C ASP A 26 -32.01 4.90 4.24
N SER A 27 -30.89 5.30 4.87
CA SER A 27 -30.22 6.56 4.50
C SER A 27 -28.71 6.43 4.23
N VAL A 28 -28.23 7.27 3.31
CA VAL A 28 -26.80 7.42 3.04
C VAL A 28 -26.21 8.25 4.18
N VAL A 29 -25.37 7.63 5.01
CA VAL A 29 -24.82 8.29 6.19
C VAL A 29 -23.43 8.85 5.89
N SER A 30 -23.14 10.05 6.41
CA SER A 30 -21.80 10.61 6.43
C SER A 30 -20.97 9.96 7.53
N ALA A 31 -19.73 9.58 7.21
CA ALA A 31 -18.88 8.84 8.13
C ALA A 31 -17.42 9.23 7.97
N PHE A 32 -16.73 9.30 9.11
CA PHE A 32 -15.28 9.32 9.15
C PHE A 32 -14.81 7.87 9.23
N VAL A 33 -13.92 7.46 8.33
CA VAL A 33 -13.58 6.06 8.11
C VAL A 33 -12.06 5.91 8.06
N PRO A 34 -11.40 5.70 9.21
CA PRO A 34 -10.06 5.17 9.24
C PRO A 34 -9.97 3.84 8.51
N THR A 35 -8.86 3.63 7.82
CA THR A 35 -8.62 2.44 7.01
C THR A 35 -7.21 1.91 7.21
N LEU A 36 -7.09 0.59 7.16
CA LEU A 36 -5.84 -0.15 6.99
C LEU A 36 -5.93 -0.87 5.65
N SER A 37 -4.88 -0.82 4.85
CA SER A 37 -4.87 -1.43 3.52
C SER A 37 -3.58 -2.17 3.23
N TYR A 38 -3.71 -3.17 2.36
CA TYR A 38 -2.62 -3.90 1.77
C TYR A 38 -2.82 -3.94 0.26
N SER A 39 -1.74 -3.77 -0.49
CA SER A 39 -1.75 -3.99 -1.93
C SER A 39 -0.56 -4.83 -2.37
N TYR A 40 -0.75 -5.62 -3.42
CA TYR A 40 0.35 -6.15 -4.21
C TYR A 40 0.38 -5.42 -5.54
N GLN A 41 1.54 -4.92 -5.95
CA GLN A 41 1.72 -4.03 -7.09
C GLN A 41 2.74 -4.59 -8.08
N PHE A 42 2.34 -4.61 -9.35
CA PHE A 42 3.20 -4.93 -10.48
C PHE A 42 3.93 -3.68 -10.95
N ALA A 43 5.26 -3.77 -11.02
CA ALA A 43 6.11 -2.65 -11.40
C ALA A 43 6.21 -2.51 -12.93
N GLY A 44 6.15 -1.28 -13.44
CA GLY A 44 6.29 -0.99 -14.87
C GLY A 44 6.90 0.37 -15.15
N GLY A 45 7.36 0.58 -16.38
CA GLY A 45 8.08 1.80 -16.76
C GLY A 45 9.52 1.75 -16.27
N ASP A 46 10.09 2.89 -15.88
CA ASP A 46 11.50 2.97 -15.51
C ASP A 46 11.83 2.28 -14.18
N ILE A 47 10.90 2.28 -13.22
CA ILE A 47 11.08 1.59 -11.93
C ILE A 47 11.27 0.09 -12.07
N SER A 48 10.67 -0.54 -13.08
CA SER A 48 10.81 -1.99 -13.35
C SER A 48 12.25 -2.40 -13.75
N LYS A 49 13.07 -1.43 -14.16
CA LYS A 49 14.50 -1.64 -14.44
C LYS A 49 15.34 -1.69 -13.17
N LYS A 50 14.80 -1.20 -12.04
CA LYS A 50 15.49 -1.09 -10.75
C LYS A 50 14.94 -2.10 -9.73
N TYR A 51 13.64 -2.30 -9.72
CA TYR A 51 12.94 -3.16 -8.76
C TYR A 51 11.97 -4.10 -9.47
N GLY A 52 11.72 -5.25 -8.86
CA GLY A 52 10.63 -6.15 -9.24
C GLY A 52 9.29 -5.70 -8.67
N ASP A 53 8.33 -6.63 -8.66
CA ASP A 53 7.02 -6.40 -8.05
C ASP A 53 7.12 -6.23 -6.53
N ASN A 54 6.22 -5.44 -5.96
CA ASN A 54 6.29 -5.07 -4.56
C ASN A 54 4.93 -5.17 -3.85
N SER A 55 4.98 -5.00 -2.54
CA SER A 55 3.80 -4.95 -1.69
C SER A 55 3.75 -3.63 -0.96
N THR A 56 2.55 -3.21 -0.59
CA THR A 56 2.34 -2.01 0.21
C THR A 56 1.45 -2.31 1.40
N ILE A 57 1.74 -1.65 2.52
CA ILE A 57 0.85 -1.57 3.67
C ILE A 57 0.61 -0.09 3.91
N GLY A 58 -0.65 0.30 4.04
CA GLY A 58 -1.03 1.69 4.18
C GLY A 58 -2.09 1.93 5.21
N VAL A 59 -2.04 3.11 5.81
CA VAL A 59 -3.10 3.66 6.65
C VAL A 59 -3.73 4.83 5.91
N GLY A 60 -5.03 5.00 6.08
CA GLY A 60 -5.74 6.09 5.41
C GLY A 60 -6.93 6.58 6.21
N LEU A 61 -7.33 7.82 5.93
CA LEU A 61 -8.52 8.45 6.47
C LEU A 61 -9.45 8.77 5.32
N LYS A 62 -10.68 8.25 5.37
CA LYS A 62 -11.71 8.54 4.38
C LYS A 62 -12.85 9.32 5.02
N TYR A 63 -13.36 10.33 4.34
CA TYR A 63 -14.60 11.00 4.70
C TYR A 63 -15.65 10.75 3.64
N LYS A 64 -16.70 10.01 4.01
CA LYS A 64 -17.84 9.71 3.14
C LYS A 64 -18.95 10.72 3.41
N THR A 65 -19.51 11.29 2.35
CA THR A 65 -20.69 12.18 2.42
C THR A 65 -22.00 11.41 2.26
N ASP A 66 -23.10 12.09 2.57
CA ASP A 66 -24.49 11.70 2.27
C ASP A 66 -24.78 11.60 0.76
N GLN A 67 -24.00 12.29 -0.07
CA GLN A 67 -24.06 12.21 -1.52
C GLN A 67 -23.15 11.12 -2.12
N ASN A 68 -22.56 10.26 -1.28
CA ASN A 68 -21.62 9.20 -1.68
C ASN A 68 -20.31 9.67 -2.32
N PHE A 69 -19.93 10.93 -2.10
CA PHE A 69 -18.55 11.34 -2.34
C PHE A 69 -17.66 10.82 -1.21
N ILE A 70 -16.45 10.43 -1.57
CA ILE A 70 -15.43 9.92 -0.66
C ILE A 70 -14.18 10.75 -0.89
N TYR A 71 -13.76 11.48 0.13
CA TYR A 71 -12.46 12.12 0.18
C TYR A 71 -11.52 11.20 0.94
N SER A 72 -10.29 11.01 0.45
CA SER A 72 -9.29 10.20 1.16
C SER A 72 -7.95 10.88 1.28
N PHE A 73 -7.27 10.57 2.37
CA PHE A 73 -5.84 10.77 2.55
C PHE A 73 -5.22 9.42 2.93
N ASP A 74 -4.23 8.96 2.17
CA ASP A 74 -3.65 7.64 2.32
C ASP A 74 -2.12 7.74 2.36
N VAL A 75 -1.50 7.08 3.34
CA VAL A 75 -0.05 6.92 3.48
C VAL A 75 0.29 5.45 3.36
N ASN A 76 1.03 5.08 2.33
CA ASN A 76 1.39 3.70 2.04
C ASN A 76 2.91 3.54 2.12
N PHE A 77 3.37 2.50 2.80
CA PHE A 77 4.75 2.07 2.81
C PHE A 77 4.94 0.99 1.75
N ILE A 78 5.90 1.19 0.85
CA ILE A 78 6.26 0.29 -0.23
C ILE A 78 7.43 -0.59 0.22
N PHE A 79 7.34 -1.88 -0.03
CA PHE A 79 8.40 -2.83 0.25
C PHE A 79 8.46 -3.96 -0.78
N GLY A 80 9.66 -4.22 -1.29
CA GLY A 80 9.98 -5.32 -2.21
C GLY A 80 11.33 -5.94 -1.87
N ASN A 81 11.55 -7.16 -2.35
CA ASN A 81 12.78 -7.94 -2.10
C ASN A 81 13.54 -8.27 -3.39
N ASP A 82 13.05 -7.81 -4.54
CA ASP A 82 13.66 -8.03 -5.85
C ASP A 82 14.26 -6.70 -6.33
N VAL A 83 15.59 -6.60 -6.22
CA VAL A 83 16.37 -5.47 -6.73
C VAL A 83 17.14 -5.94 -7.95
N LYS A 84 16.97 -5.25 -9.07
CA LYS A 84 17.62 -5.59 -10.34
C LYS A 84 19.09 -5.18 -10.31
N ASN A 85 19.93 -5.98 -10.96
CA ASN A 85 21.38 -5.77 -11.02
C ASN A 85 22.05 -5.72 -9.64
N ALA A 86 21.53 -6.48 -8.67
CA ALA A 86 22.08 -6.55 -7.31
C ALA A 86 23.60 -6.80 -7.29
N ASP A 87 24.08 -7.69 -8.17
CA ASP A 87 25.48 -8.10 -8.28
C ASP A 87 26.41 -7.03 -8.87
N SER A 88 25.87 -5.91 -9.38
CA SER A 88 26.68 -4.85 -9.99
C SER A 88 26.49 -3.49 -9.34
N ILE A 89 25.48 -3.30 -8.48
CA ILE A 89 25.22 -1.97 -7.88
C ILE A 89 26.37 -1.55 -6.96
N LEU A 90 27.02 -2.51 -6.30
CA LEU A 90 28.07 -2.30 -5.30
C LEU A 90 29.47 -2.57 -5.84
N TRP A 91 29.65 -2.63 -7.16
CA TRP A 91 30.91 -3.02 -7.82
C TRP A 91 32.15 -2.24 -7.37
N MET A 92 31.99 -1.00 -6.89
CA MET A 92 33.11 -0.17 -6.41
C MET A 92 33.66 -0.58 -5.04
N VAL A 93 32.91 -1.36 -4.29
CA VAL A 93 33.27 -1.84 -2.94
C VAL A 93 33.35 -3.36 -2.86
N GLU A 94 33.16 -4.03 -4.00
CA GLU A 94 33.29 -5.47 -4.14
C GLU A 94 34.70 -5.87 -4.58
N THR A 95 35.12 -7.06 -4.15
CA THR A 95 36.31 -7.73 -4.65
C THR A 95 36.08 -8.26 -6.07
N SER A 96 37.14 -8.73 -6.73
CA SER A 96 37.05 -9.39 -8.04
C SER A 96 36.11 -10.60 -8.04
N ASP A 97 35.89 -11.20 -6.87
CA ASP A 97 35.02 -12.35 -6.67
C ASP A 97 33.58 -11.95 -6.27
N GLY A 98 33.24 -10.65 -6.29
CA GLY A 98 31.89 -10.14 -6.00
C GLY A 98 31.53 -10.07 -4.50
N HIS A 99 32.53 -10.05 -3.62
CA HIS A 99 32.31 -10.03 -2.17
C HIS A 99 32.68 -8.66 -1.59
N ILE A 100 31.97 -8.23 -0.55
CA ILE A 100 32.33 -7.03 0.21
C ILE A 100 33.11 -7.46 1.45
N MET A 101 34.29 -6.89 1.68
CA MET A 101 35.09 -7.16 2.88
C MET A 101 34.61 -6.31 4.06
N ASP A 102 34.33 -6.94 5.20
CA ASP A 102 33.92 -6.27 6.42
C ASP A 102 35.10 -5.75 7.25
N GLY A 103 34.81 -4.99 8.31
CA GLY A 103 35.84 -4.44 9.20
C GLY A 103 36.66 -5.48 9.96
N ASN A 104 36.25 -6.75 9.96
CA ASN A 104 36.96 -7.86 10.59
C ASN A 104 37.80 -8.67 9.59
N GLY A 105 37.85 -8.28 8.32
CA GLY A 105 38.56 -9.01 7.27
C GLY A 105 37.83 -10.26 6.78
N THR A 106 36.52 -10.36 7.01
CA THR A 106 35.65 -11.44 6.52
C THR A 106 34.66 -10.91 5.47
N PHE A 107 33.86 -11.78 4.85
CA PHE A 107 32.85 -11.33 3.90
C PHE A 107 31.62 -10.77 4.63
N ALA A 108 31.22 -9.56 4.25
CA ALA A 108 30.01 -8.93 4.73
C ALA A 108 28.79 -9.57 4.08
N LEU A 109 27.82 -9.97 4.91
CA LEU A 109 26.53 -10.44 4.45
C LEU A 109 25.60 -9.24 4.32
N TYR A 110 25.04 -9.04 3.13
CA TYR A 110 24.10 -7.96 2.89
C TYR A 110 22.90 -8.43 2.08
N THR A 111 21.81 -7.67 2.15
CA THR A 111 20.61 -7.90 1.33
C THR A 111 20.05 -6.57 0.85
N LEU A 112 19.61 -6.54 -0.40
CA LEU A 112 19.05 -5.35 -1.03
C LEU A 112 17.53 -5.43 -1.05
N TYR A 113 16.88 -4.31 -0.77
CA TYR A 113 15.44 -4.21 -0.68
C TYR A 113 14.93 -2.95 -1.37
N GLU A 114 13.78 -3.04 -2.03
CA GLU A 114 13.02 -1.84 -2.38
C GLU A 114 12.28 -1.34 -1.15
N ARG A 115 12.39 -0.04 -0.84
CA ARG A 115 11.62 0.63 0.20
C ARG A 115 11.12 1.97 -0.30
N GLY A 116 9.90 2.33 0.06
CA GLY A 116 9.33 3.60 -0.38
C GLY A 116 8.13 4.05 0.44
N TYR A 117 7.66 5.23 0.11
CA TYR A 117 6.43 5.81 0.64
C TYR A 117 5.62 6.40 -0.49
N ASN A 118 4.30 6.26 -0.42
CA ASN A 118 3.38 6.96 -1.29
C ASN A 118 2.29 7.67 -0.46
N PHE A 119 2.24 8.99 -0.59
CA PHE A 119 1.25 9.86 0.04
C PHE A 119 0.23 10.27 -1.01
N ASN A 120 -1.05 10.03 -0.78
CA ASN A 120 -2.10 10.37 -1.75
C ASN A 120 -3.24 11.14 -1.09
N ILE A 121 -3.77 12.11 -1.84
CA ILE A 121 -5.07 12.73 -1.57
C ILE A 121 -5.96 12.39 -2.76
N SER A 122 -7.15 11.84 -2.50
CA SER A 122 -8.06 11.44 -3.57
C SER A 122 -9.49 11.86 -3.32
N ILE A 123 -10.22 12.02 -4.43
CA ILE A 123 -11.67 12.18 -4.43
C ILE A 123 -12.28 11.05 -5.26
N GLY A 124 -13.34 10.47 -4.74
CA GLY A 124 -14.06 9.39 -5.39
C GLY A 124 -15.55 9.52 -5.22
N LYS A 125 -16.26 8.77 -6.04
CA LYS A 125 -17.71 8.61 -5.93
C LYS A 125 -18.04 7.13 -5.87
N LYS A 126 -18.91 6.79 -4.93
CA LYS A 126 -19.47 5.46 -4.81
C LYS A 126 -20.81 5.39 -5.55
N PHE A 127 -20.90 4.49 -6.51
CA PHE A 127 -22.10 4.21 -7.28
C PHE A 127 -22.83 3.01 -6.71
N PRO A 128 -24.11 3.15 -6.32
CA PRO A 128 -24.87 2.07 -5.70
C PRO A 128 -25.39 1.06 -6.74
N ILE A 129 -24.49 0.42 -7.48
CA ILE A 129 -24.80 -0.60 -8.50
C ILE A 129 -24.64 -1.98 -7.84
N LEU A 130 -25.52 -2.95 -8.16
CA LEU A 130 -25.42 -4.37 -7.72
C LEU A 130 -25.34 -4.59 -6.19
N ASN A 131 -26.26 -4.01 -5.41
CA ASN A 131 -26.08 -3.92 -3.95
C ASN A 131 -27.13 -4.62 -3.07
N PRO A 132 -26.71 -5.25 -1.95
CA PRO A 132 -27.57 -5.63 -0.84
C PRO A 132 -27.98 -4.45 0.07
N ASN A 133 -27.24 -3.33 0.09
CA ASN A 133 -27.55 -2.14 0.89
C ASN A 133 -27.17 -0.80 0.18
N PRO A 134 -27.75 0.35 0.57
CA PRO A 134 -27.48 1.64 -0.09
C PRO A 134 -26.07 2.20 0.18
N ASN A 135 -25.34 1.67 1.17
CA ASN A 135 -24.01 2.15 1.57
C ASN A 135 -22.85 1.41 0.89
N SER A 136 -23.12 0.30 0.20
CA SER A 136 -22.14 -0.46 -0.59
C SER A 136 -22.15 -0.06 -2.07
N GLY A 137 -21.23 -0.58 -2.88
CA GLY A 137 -21.26 -0.48 -4.34
C GLY A 137 -19.90 -0.26 -4.98
N LEU A 138 -19.90 0.07 -6.26
CA LEU A 138 -18.68 0.37 -7.02
C LEU A 138 -18.10 1.73 -6.59
N LEU A 139 -16.86 1.75 -6.16
CA LEU A 139 -16.07 2.97 -5.90
C LEU A 139 -15.12 3.22 -7.05
N ILE A 140 -15.18 4.43 -7.59
CA ILE A 140 -14.20 4.97 -8.52
C ILE A 140 -13.61 6.22 -7.86
N SER A 141 -12.29 6.28 -7.75
CA SER A 141 -11.58 7.45 -7.21
C SER A 141 -10.33 7.78 -8.00
N GLY A 142 -10.01 9.07 -8.04
CA GLY A 142 -8.81 9.61 -8.64
C GLY A 142 -8.18 10.66 -7.73
N GLY A 143 -6.87 10.79 -7.77
CA GLY A 143 -6.14 11.69 -6.89
C GLY A 143 -4.75 12.03 -7.38
N ILE A 144 -4.10 12.85 -6.56
CA ILE A 144 -2.70 13.22 -6.71
C ILE A 144 -1.94 12.88 -5.44
N GLY A 145 -0.65 12.69 -5.58
CA GLY A 145 0.21 12.26 -4.49
C GLY A 145 1.66 12.61 -4.70
N TYR A 146 2.48 12.08 -3.80
CA TYR A 146 3.92 12.15 -3.87
C TYR A 146 4.50 10.78 -3.53
N MET A 147 5.29 10.24 -4.45
CA MET A 147 5.94 8.95 -4.32
C MET A 147 7.43 9.13 -4.04
N LEU A 148 7.95 8.33 -3.13
CA LEU A 148 9.36 8.22 -2.78
C LEU A 148 9.76 6.75 -2.81
N THR A 149 10.84 6.41 -3.52
CA THR A 149 11.36 5.05 -3.59
C THR A 149 12.87 5.06 -3.47
N ARG A 150 13.43 4.07 -2.79
CA ARG A 150 14.87 3.89 -2.60
C ARG A 150 15.21 2.42 -2.43
N MET A 151 16.45 2.09 -2.73
CA MET A 151 17.06 0.83 -2.37
C MET A 151 17.58 0.93 -0.94
N LYS A 152 17.16 0.00 -0.07
CA LYS A 152 17.75 -0.18 1.25
C LYS A 152 18.77 -1.31 1.18
N ILE A 153 20.01 -1.01 1.58
CA ILE A 153 21.03 -2.01 1.85
C ILE A 153 20.90 -2.41 3.33
N ASP A 154 20.69 -3.70 3.58
CA ASP A 154 20.67 -4.26 4.92
C ASP A 154 21.97 -5.03 5.16
N ASN A 155 22.92 -4.37 5.83
CA ASN A 155 24.22 -4.93 6.20
C ASN A 155 24.09 -5.69 7.52
N GLN A 156 24.14 -7.02 7.45
CA GLN A 156 23.96 -7.89 8.61
C GLN A 156 25.07 -7.63 9.62
N ASN A 157 24.70 -7.44 10.89
CA ASN A 157 25.61 -7.12 11.99
C ASN A 157 26.40 -5.79 11.82
N GLN A 158 26.04 -4.96 10.84
CA GLN A 158 26.65 -3.63 10.60
C GLN A 158 28.19 -3.66 10.44
N THR A 159 28.74 -4.72 9.83
CA THR A 159 30.20 -4.94 9.80
C THR A 159 30.90 -4.26 8.62
N ALA A 160 30.20 -3.98 7.51
CA ALA A 160 30.69 -3.19 6.37
C ALA A 160 30.31 -1.69 6.42
N PRO A 161 31.19 -0.79 6.92
CA PRO A 161 30.90 0.64 6.99
C PRO A 161 30.74 1.32 5.60
N GLN A 162 31.40 0.81 4.57
CA GLN A 162 31.40 1.36 3.21
C GLN A 162 30.05 1.28 2.47
N ILE A 163 29.11 0.48 2.97
CA ILE A 163 27.72 0.36 2.48
C ILE A 163 26.69 0.72 3.55
N SER A 164 27.14 1.37 4.62
CA SER A 164 26.31 1.71 5.79
C SER A 164 26.27 3.21 6.02
N GLY A 165 25.27 3.66 6.79
CA GLY A 165 25.14 5.07 7.19
C GLY A 165 25.05 6.01 5.99
N ASP A 166 25.90 7.03 5.97
CA ASP A 166 25.89 8.03 4.89
C ASP A 166 26.41 7.49 3.56
N TYR A 167 27.30 6.49 3.56
CA TYR A 167 27.79 5.88 2.32
C TYR A 167 26.68 5.13 1.58
N ALA A 168 25.74 4.51 2.31
CA ALA A 168 24.59 3.83 1.73
C ALA A 168 23.76 4.78 0.84
N LYS A 169 23.70 6.08 1.17
CA LYS A 169 22.94 7.08 0.39
C LYS A 169 23.50 7.31 -1.01
N GLY A 170 24.77 7.00 -1.25
CA GLY A 170 25.35 7.09 -2.59
C GLY A 170 24.94 5.94 -3.51
N TYR A 171 24.44 4.84 -2.92
CA TYR A 171 23.95 3.67 -3.66
C TYR A 171 22.42 3.55 -3.65
N ASP A 172 21.72 4.23 -2.74
CA ASP A 172 20.29 3.98 -2.48
C ASP A 172 19.32 4.39 -3.59
N MET A 173 19.80 4.99 -4.68
CA MET A 173 19.01 5.38 -5.85
C MET A 173 17.69 6.07 -5.47
N LEU A 174 17.70 6.95 -4.46
CA LEU A 174 16.50 7.62 -3.97
C LEU A 174 15.88 8.48 -5.08
N THR A 175 14.69 8.10 -5.54
CA THR A 175 13.87 8.87 -6.47
C THR A 175 12.58 9.34 -5.81
N GLY A 176 12.10 10.49 -6.26
CA GLY A 176 10.86 11.06 -5.76
C GLY A 176 10.18 12.00 -6.73
N GLY A 177 8.86 12.12 -6.62
CA GLY A 177 8.10 13.01 -7.48
C GLY A 177 6.59 12.92 -7.31
N VAL A 178 5.90 13.73 -8.11
CA VAL A 178 4.43 13.79 -8.10
C VAL A 178 3.88 12.49 -8.69
N SER A 179 2.85 11.96 -8.04
CA SER A 179 2.11 10.79 -8.50
C SER A 179 0.64 11.11 -8.76
N LEU A 180 0.05 10.36 -9.69
CA LEU A 180 -1.38 10.27 -9.94
C LEU A 180 -1.83 8.88 -9.49
N ASN A 181 -2.93 8.83 -8.75
CA ASN A 181 -3.49 7.58 -8.26
C ASN A 181 -4.94 7.44 -8.70
N GLN A 182 -5.30 6.24 -9.16
CA GLN A 182 -6.65 5.88 -9.58
C GLN A 182 -7.00 4.56 -8.91
N PHE A 183 -8.26 4.42 -8.49
CA PHE A 183 -8.75 3.19 -7.88
C PHE A 183 -10.15 2.89 -8.39
N VAL A 184 -10.37 1.63 -8.73
CA VAL A 184 -11.67 1.10 -9.14
C VAL A 184 -11.88 -0.21 -8.39
N GLY A 185 -12.95 -0.28 -7.60
CA GLY A 185 -13.18 -1.45 -6.77
C GLY A 185 -14.52 -1.47 -6.09
N TRP A 186 -14.78 -2.55 -5.38
CA TRP A 186 -15.97 -2.70 -4.57
C TRP A 186 -15.77 -2.07 -3.19
N TYR A 187 -16.76 -1.30 -2.76
CA TYR A 187 -16.84 -0.70 -1.44
C TYR A 187 -17.99 -1.35 -0.68
N PHE A 188 -17.68 -2.08 0.38
CA PHE A 188 -18.65 -2.79 1.19
C PHE A 188 -18.70 -2.21 2.61
N MET A 189 -19.85 -1.64 2.94
CA MET A 189 -20.13 -1.12 4.28
C MET A 189 -21.36 -1.82 4.82
N SER A 190 -21.15 -2.72 5.78
CA SER A 190 -22.24 -3.45 6.42
C SER A 190 -22.94 -2.58 7.47
N ASN A 191 -24.10 -3.04 7.94
CA ASN A 191 -24.79 -2.41 9.06
C ASN A 191 -24.09 -2.70 10.41
N SER A 192 -23.13 -3.63 10.42
CA SER A 192 -22.28 -3.90 11.58
C SER A 192 -21.06 -2.98 11.55
N ARG A 193 -20.60 -2.52 12.72
CA ARG A 193 -19.41 -1.65 12.81
C ARG A 193 -18.09 -2.37 12.52
N ILE A 194 -18.11 -3.70 12.40
CA ILE A 194 -16.89 -4.54 12.43
C ILE A 194 -16.48 -4.99 11.03
N LEU A 195 -17.43 -5.41 10.19
CA LEU A 195 -17.14 -5.98 8.87
C LEU A 195 -17.39 -4.94 7.77
N ASN A 196 -16.38 -4.11 7.48
CA ASN A 196 -16.43 -3.10 6.42
C ASN A 196 -15.13 -3.16 5.63
N PHE A 197 -15.20 -3.41 4.32
CA PHE A 197 -14.02 -3.64 3.48
C PHE A 197 -14.17 -2.98 2.12
N TYR A 198 -13.04 -2.64 1.49
CA TYR A 198 -13.02 -2.30 0.08
C TYR A 198 -11.93 -3.11 -0.61
N GLY A 199 -12.15 -3.43 -1.88
CA GLY A 199 -11.20 -4.23 -2.65
C GLY A 199 -11.32 -3.94 -4.14
N GLY A 200 -10.19 -3.86 -4.84
CA GLY A 200 -10.20 -3.58 -6.28
C GLY A 200 -8.81 -3.36 -6.84
N PHE A 201 -8.77 -2.71 -8.00
CA PHE A 201 -7.53 -2.38 -8.70
C PHE A 201 -7.13 -0.94 -8.41
N GLU A 202 -5.84 -0.73 -8.18
CA GLU A 202 -5.22 0.58 -8.12
C GLU A 202 -4.22 0.75 -9.27
N PHE A 203 -4.15 1.97 -9.79
CA PHE A 203 -3.21 2.38 -10.81
C PHE A 203 -2.50 3.62 -10.30
N GLN A 204 -1.18 3.54 -10.23
CA GLN A 204 -0.34 4.62 -9.73
C GLN A 204 0.68 4.96 -10.81
N GLN A 205 0.74 6.23 -11.20
CA GLN A 205 1.67 6.75 -12.19
C GLN A 205 2.46 7.86 -11.53
N ALA A 206 3.78 7.82 -11.58
CA ALA A 206 4.65 8.76 -10.90
C ALA A 206 5.70 9.31 -11.86
N PHE A 207 5.85 10.62 -11.81
CA PHE A 207 6.87 11.36 -12.55
C PHE A 207 7.98 11.70 -11.56
N THR A 208 9.01 10.85 -11.51
CA THR A 208 10.05 10.93 -10.48
C THR A 208 11.37 11.44 -11.04
N LYS A 209 12.21 11.95 -10.14
CA LYS A 209 13.59 12.33 -10.42
C LYS A 209 14.48 11.87 -9.28
N SER A 210 15.77 11.72 -9.54
CA SER A 210 16.73 11.49 -8.45
C SER A 210 16.71 12.65 -7.46
N LEU A 211 16.67 12.30 -6.17
CA LEU A 211 16.82 13.24 -5.06
C LEU A 211 18.24 13.18 -4.48
N ARG A 212 19.16 12.48 -5.15
CA ARG A 212 20.58 12.42 -4.80
C ARG A 212 21.38 13.34 -5.70
N ASP A 213 22.33 14.06 -5.10
CA ASP A 213 23.25 14.92 -5.85
C ASP A 213 24.31 14.13 -6.61
N TRP A 214 24.61 12.91 -6.16
CA TRP A 214 25.63 12.07 -6.74
C TRP A 214 25.25 10.60 -6.59
N ASP A 215 25.35 9.86 -7.69
CA ASP A 215 25.17 8.41 -7.73
C ASP A 215 26.54 7.73 -7.86
N PHE A 216 26.85 6.86 -6.90
CA PHE A 216 28.08 6.09 -6.89
C PHE A 216 28.11 5.11 -8.06
N HIS A 217 27.04 4.38 -8.32
CA HIS A 217 27.02 3.35 -9.36
C HIS A 217 27.36 3.93 -10.75
N SER A 218 26.73 5.05 -11.11
CA SER A 218 26.96 5.71 -12.41
C SER A 218 28.12 6.72 -12.42
N LYS A 219 28.73 7.02 -11.27
CA LYS A 219 29.81 8.01 -11.09
C LYS A 219 29.47 9.39 -11.66
N GLN A 220 28.20 9.75 -11.63
CA GLN A 220 27.72 11.04 -12.11
C GLN A 220 26.46 11.47 -11.35
N LYS A 221 26.06 12.72 -11.56
CA LYS A 221 24.76 13.19 -11.10
C LYS A 221 23.67 12.71 -12.06
N ASP A 222 22.64 12.08 -11.52
CA ASP A 222 21.46 11.68 -12.27
C ASP A 222 20.46 12.84 -12.38
N ASN A 223 20.35 13.40 -13.59
CA ASN A 223 19.43 14.49 -13.91
C ASN A 223 18.26 14.02 -14.80
N ASN A 224 18.05 12.72 -14.93
CA ASN A 224 16.99 12.18 -15.75
C ASN A 224 15.62 12.34 -15.07
N ASN A 225 14.58 12.40 -15.90
CA ASN A 225 13.21 12.25 -15.46
C ASN A 225 12.76 10.81 -15.74
N TYR A 226 12.07 10.22 -14.78
CA TYR A 226 11.58 8.86 -14.84
C TYR A 226 10.06 8.84 -14.88
N PHE A 227 9.52 7.90 -15.65
CA PHE A 227 8.11 7.57 -15.61
C PHE A 227 7.93 6.18 -15.02
N ASP A 228 7.50 6.17 -13.77
CA ASP A 228 7.30 4.97 -12.97
C ASP A 228 5.81 4.70 -12.85
N TYR A 229 5.38 3.45 -13.00
CA TYR A 229 3.99 3.11 -12.71
C TYR A 229 3.84 1.76 -12.03
N PHE A 230 2.76 1.65 -11.26
CA PHE A 230 2.35 0.46 -10.56
C PHE A 230 0.90 0.14 -10.89
N ILE A 231 0.62 -1.14 -11.13
CA ILE A 231 -0.74 -1.67 -11.26
C ILE A 231 -0.92 -2.67 -10.15
N GLY A 232 -1.88 -2.47 -9.25
CA GLY A 232 -2.00 -3.28 -8.05
C GLY A 232 -3.40 -3.77 -7.76
N MET A 233 -3.47 -4.87 -7.01
CA MET A 233 -4.69 -5.28 -6.33
C MET A 233 -4.62 -4.79 -4.89
N LYS A 234 -5.63 -4.02 -4.48
CA LYS A 234 -5.71 -3.41 -3.15
C LYS A 234 -6.90 -3.96 -2.40
N ILE A 235 -6.70 -4.29 -1.13
CA ILE A 235 -7.75 -4.61 -0.16
C ILE A 235 -7.55 -3.73 1.06
N GLY A 236 -8.62 -3.17 1.58
CA GLY A 236 -8.58 -2.39 2.81
C GLY A 236 -9.74 -2.69 3.75
N TRP A 237 -9.41 -2.72 5.03
CA TRP A 237 -10.35 -2.78 6.13
C TRP A 237 -10.73 -1.37 6.56
N MET A 238 -12.00 -1.18 6.86
CA MET A 238 -12.60 0.11 7.19
C MET A 238 -13.21 0.07 8.58
N LEU A 239 -13.03 1.14 9.33
CA LEU A 239 -13.55 1.29 10.69
C LEU A 239 -14.47 2.51 10.75
N PRO A 240 -15.71 2.46 10.22
CA PRO A 240 -16.56 3.62 10.14
C PRO A 240 -16.98 4.13 11.51
N ILE A 241 -16.71 5.41 11.75
CA ILE A 241 -17.14 6.18 12.91
C ILE A 241 -18.29 7.09 12.47
N TYR A 242 -19.50 6.76 12.94
CA TYR A 242 -20.71 7.53 12.67
C TYR A 242 -20.86 8.66 13.67
N LYS A 243 -21.36 9.82 13.23
CA LYS A 243 -21.88 10.83 14.16
C LYS A 243 -23.08 10.24 14.90
N ARG A 244 -23.09 10.33 16.24
CA ARG A 244 -24.25 9.93 17.05
C ARG A 244 -25.45 10.79 16.62
N ALA A 245 -26.57 10.15 16.28
CA ALA A 245 -27.84 10.86 16.21
C ALA A 245 -28.21 11.30 17.63
N PRO A 246 -28.82 12.49 17.83
CA PRO A 246 -29.38 12.85 19.11
C PRO A 246 -30.46 11.82 19.48
N ASP A 247 -30.40 11.27 20.69
CA ASP A 247 -31.45 10.40 21.19
C ASP A 247 -32.75 11.22 21.21
N ASN A 248 -33.75 10.79 20.44
CA ASN A 248 -35.09 11.37 20.53
C ASN A 248 -35.64 10.99 21.92
N TYR A 249 -35.52 11.90 22.88
CA TYR A 249 -36.24 11.81 24.14
C TYR A 249 -37.74 11.91 23.82
N TYR A 250 -38.44 10.78 23.91
CA TYR A 250 -39.89 10.78 23.96
C TYR A 250 -40.31 11.26 25.36
N TYR A 251 -40.77 12.51 25.46
CA TYR A 251 -41.56 12.94 26.62
C TYR A 251 -43.01 12.51 26.38
N ASN A 252 -43.55 11.69 27.28
CA ASN A 252 -45.00 11.44 27.41
C ASN A 252 -45.62 12.49 28.32
#